data_AF-A0A927ATT6-F1
#
_entry.id   AF-A0A927ATT6-F1
#
_cell.length_a   1.000
_cell.length_b   1.000
_cell.length_c   1.000
_cell.angle_alpha   90.00
_cell.angle_beta   90.00
_cell.angle_gamma   90.00
#
_symmetry.space_group_name_H-M   'P 1'
#
loop_
_entity.id
_entity.type
_entity.pdbx_description
1 polymer ?
#
loop_
_entity_poly.entity_id
_entity_poly.type
_entity_poly.pdbx_seq_one_letter_code
_entity_poly.pdbx_strand_id
1 'polypeptide(L)'
;MFGLDPLSRPVAILEILLLLALATLVGWLLGRLVLSSRISKLRSSVAEKETELENCRRAKAEATSSGTYRRPESVIETPPAYVPADPLLPVFTLDDTPEPIPVEEPPVVNIPVTVPVAPPSPTVAPPPPKVAPPADAAVKATDSEAAVLNRIASRASEINFDRIGRAMASEADDLKDIVGIGPFLERKLHSLGIYTFRQVGNFTKEDIDKVNEIIEFFPGRIERDNWVEQAKNFNERKYGKKS
;
A
#
# COMPACT_ATOMS: atom_id res chain seq x y z
N MET A 1 64.97 17.12 17.26
CA MET A 1 63.80 16.51 17.91
C MET A 1 62.80 16.25 16.79
N PHE A 2 62.76 15.15 16.05
CA PHE A 2 63.26 13.79 16.18
C PHE A 2 63.90 13.40 14.83
N GLY A 3 65.08 12.78 14.85
CA GLY A 3 65.78 12.33 13.64
C GLY A 3 65.16 11.02 13.13
N LEU A 4 63.97 11.10 12.56
CA LEU A 4 63.33 9.95 11.92
C LEU A 4 63.67 9.99 10.44
N ASP A 5 64.53 9.08 10.00
CA ASP A 5 64.83 8.91 8.58
C ASP A 5 63.52 8.58 7.84
N PRO A 6 63.06 9.43 6.90
CA PRO A 6 61.76 9.26 6.23
C PRO A 6 61.71 8.01 5.33
N LEU A 7 62.85 7.37 5.08
CA LEU A 7 62.98 6.13 4.32
C LEU A 7 63.15 4.89 5.21
N SER A 8 63.12 5.04 6.54
CA SER A 8 63.28 3.92 7.45
C SER A 8 61.99 3.11 7.56
N ARG A 9 62.08 1.80 7.34
CA ARG A 9 60.95 0.86 7.42
C ARG A 9 60.08 1.03 8.68
N PRO A 10 60.61 1.18 9.91
CA PRO A 10 59.78 1.42 11.10
C PRO A 10 58.99 2.73 11.07
N VAL A 11 59.54 3.80 10.47
CA VAL A 11 58.87 5.10 10.37
C VAL A 11 57.69 5.01 9.39
N ALA A 12 57.91 4.37 8.23
CA ALA A 12 56.84 4.12 7.26
C ALA A 12 55.72 3.25 7.84
N ILE A 13 56.05 2.21 8.63
CA ILE A 13 55.04 1.38 9.32
C ILE A 13 54.21 2.23 10.29
N LEU A 14 54.87 3.09 11.09
CA LEU A 14 54.17 3.95 12.04
C LEU A 14 53.23 4.94 11.35
N GLU A 15 53.66 5.53 10.23
CA GLU A 15 52.86 6.45 9.44
C GLU A 15 51.62 5.76 8.86
N ILE A 16 51.77 4.55 8.29
CA ILE A 16 50.63 3.77 7.78
C ILE A 16 49.64 3.45 8.90
N LEU A 17 50.14 3.02 10.08
CA LEU A 17 49.27 2.73 11.22
C LEU A 17 48.54 3.98 11.72
N LEU A 18 49.19 5.15 11.70
CA LEU A 18 48.57 6.42 12.05
C LEU A 18 47.47 6.80 11.05
N LEU A 19 47.70 6.64 9.75
CA LEU A 19 46.69 6.90 8.72
C LEU A 19 45.49 5.95 8.84
N LEU A 20 45.71 4.67 9.12
CA LEU A 20 44.63 3.71 9.36
C LEU A 20 43.84 4.03 10.63
N ALA A 21 44.52 4.44 11.71
CA ALA A 21 43.85 4.86 12.94
C ALA A 21 43.00 6.13 12.72
N LEU A 22 43.51 7.10 11.95
CA LEU A 22 42.77 8.31 11.62
C LEU A 22 41.54 7.98 10.76
N ALA A 23 41.70 7.14 9.74
CA ALA A 23 40.59 6.72 8.87
C ALA A 23 39.47 6.02 9.66
N THR A 24 39.82 5.12 10.59
CA THR A 24 38.82 4.44 11.44
C THR A 24 38.16 5.40 12.42
N LEU A 25 38.90 6.36 12.99
CA LEU A 25 38.35 7.37 13.90
C LEU A 25 37.38 8.30 13.18
N VAL A 26 37.73 8.78 11.98
CA VAL A 26 36.85 9.61 11.15
C VAL A 26 35.60 8.83 10.74
N GLY A 27 35.74 7.59 10.30
CA GLY A 27 34.61 6.72 9.97
C GLY A 27 33.68 6.48 11.17
N TRP A 28 34.25 6.21 12.34
CA TRP A 28 33.49 6.04 13.58
C TRP A 28 32.78 7.34 13.99
N LEU A 29 33.44 8.49 13.88
CA LEU A 29 32.86 9.80 14.23
C LEU A 29 31.70 10.15 13.30
N LEU A 30 31.86 9.98 11.98
CA LEU A 30 30.80 10.20 11.00
C LEU A 30 29.63 9.24 11.22
N GLY A 31 29.89 7.96 11.43
CA GLY A 31 28.85 6.97 11.75
C GLY A 31 28.09 7.33 13.02
N ARG A 32 28.82 7.72 14.08
CA ARG A 32 28.25 8.16 15.34
C ARG A 32 27.40 9.42 15.19
N LEU A 33 27.83 10.41 14.41
CA LEU A 33 27.08 11.66 14.15
C LEU A 33 25.79 11.41 13.36
N VAL A 34 25.85 10.57 12.33
CA VAL A 34 24.66 10.22 11.53
C VAL A 34 23.66 9.44 12.37
N LEU A 35 24.14 8.46 13.14
CA LEU A 35 23.29 7.64 14.00
C LEU A 35 22.69 8.45 15.16
N SER A 36 23.47 9.33 15.79
CA SER A 36 22.97 10.20 16.86
C SER A 36 21.89 11.16 16.35
N SER A 37 22.04 11.68 15.13
CA SER A 37 21.04 12.56 14.52
C SER A 37 19.69 11.86 14.32
N ARG A 38 19.70 10.58 13.91
CA ARG A 38 18.47 9.78 13.78
C ARG A 38 17.85 9.45 15.13
N ILE A 39 18.67 9.08 16.12
CA ILE A 39 18.20 8.78 17.49
C ILE A 39 17.56 10.02 18.12
N SER A 40 18.13 11.20 17.94
CA SER A 40 17.57 12.45 18.46
C SER A 40 16.17 12.75 17.87
N LYS A 41 15.97 12.52 16.57
CA LYS A 41 14.65 12.69 15.92
C LYS A 41 13.61 11.71 16.46
N LEU A 42 13.99 10.44 16.63
CA LEU A 42 13.07 9.45 17.22
C LEU A 42 12.68 9.84 18.66
N ARG A 43 13.66 10.28 19.45
CA ARG A 43 13.42 10.72 20.84
C ARG A 43 12.50 11.94 20.89
N SER A 44 12.64 12.92 19.99
CA SER A 44 11.75 14.07 19.95
C SER A 44 10.32 13.67 19.60
N SER A 45 10.13 12.77 18.63
CA SER A 45 8.78 12.28 18.27
C SER A 45 8.13 11.47 19.39
N VAL A 46 8.90 10.67 20.15
CA VAL A 46 8.39 9.97 21.34
C VAL A 46 7.95 10.97 22.41
N ALA A 47 8.79 11.96 22.73
CA ALA A 47 8.47 12.99 23.71
C ALA A 47 7.22 13.80 23.32
N GLU A 48 7.09 14.17 22.04
CA GLU A 48 5.91 14.86 21.52
C GLU A 48 4.63 14.01 21.71
N LYS A 49 4.67 12.73 21.37
CA LYS A 49 3.51 11.82 21.52
C LYS A 49 3.15 11.58 22.99
N GLU A 50 4.14 11.52 23.88
CA GLU A 50 3.89 11.44 25.32
C GLU A 50 3.15 12.69 25.82
N THR A 51 3.55 13.89 25.38
CA THR A 51 2.86 15.13 25.75
C THR A 51 1.44 15.22 25.18
N GLU A 52 1.20 14.77 23.94
CA GLU A 52 -0.15 14.69 23.36
C GLU A 52 -1.06 13.77 24.18
N LEU A 53 -0.55 12.61 24.61
CA LEU A 53 -1.29 11.66 25.45
C LEU A 53 -1.60 12.24 26.84
N GLU A 54 -0.65 12.93 27.46
CA GLU A 54 -0.88 13.60 28.74
C GLU A 54 -1.95 14.70 28.63
N ASN A 55 -1.88 15.53 27.58
CA ASN A 55 -2.90 16.55 27.31
C ASN A 55 -4.28 15.93 27.08
N CYS A 56 -4.36 14.85 26.31
CA CYS A 56 -5.61 14.13 26.08
C CYS A 56 -6.17 13.50 27.38
N ARG A 57 -5.30 12.91 28.22
CA ARG A 57 -5.70 12.38 29.53
C ARG A 57 -6.21 13.48 30.45
N ARG A 58 -5.57 14.65 30.47
CA ARG A 58 -6.03 15.83 31.23
C ARG A 58 -7.38 16.32 30.72
N ALA A 59 -7.54 16.51 29.42
CA ALA A 59 -8.81 16.91 28.81
C ALA A 59 -9.94 15.90 29.12
N LYS A 60 -9.64 14.59 29.10
CA LYS A 60 -10.59 13.55 29.49
C LYS A 60 -10.95 13.62 30.99
N ALA A 61 -9.99 13.89 31.87
CA ALA A 61 -10.26 14.08 33.29
C ALA A 61 -11.13 15.32 33.56
N GLU A 62 -10.88 16.42 32.85
CA GLU A 62 -11.69 17.64 32.91
C GLU A 62 -13.12 17.40 32.40
N ALA A 63 -13.28 16.70 31.27
CA ALA A 63 -14.59 16.29 30.74
C ALA A 63 -15.34 15.35 31.70
N THR A 64 -14.61 14.49 32.43
CA THR A 64 -15.20 13.61 33.45
C THR A 64 -15.64 14.39 34.70
N SER A 65 -14.98 15.51 35.02
CA SER A 65 -15.34 16.37 36.16
C SER A 65 -16.49 17.35 35.87
N SER A 66 -16.69 17.72 34.60
CA SER A 66 -17.72 18.66 34.15
C SER A 66 -18.98 17.98 33.58
N GLY A 67 -18.89 16.69 33.28
CA GLY A 67 -19.98 15.87 32.77
C GLY A 67 -20.91 15.35 33.86
N THR A 68 -21.97 16.12 34.13
CA THR A 68 -23.25 15.60 34.66
C THR A 68 -23.77 14.54 33.67
N TYR A 69 -23.38 13.28 33.86
CA TYR A 69 -24.02 12.17 33.15
C TYR A 69 -25.40 11.95 33.77
N ARG A 70 -26.41 12.59 33.17
CA ARG A 70 -27.82 12.18 33.34
C ARG A 70 -27.93 10.77 32.76
N ARG A 71 -27.78 9.78 33.64
CA ARG A 71 -28.14 8.39 33.39
C ARG A 71 -29.57 8.37 32.86
N PRO A 72 -29.83 7.91 31.62
CA PRO A 72 -31.21 7.62 31.25
C PRO A 72 -31.73 6.55 32.19
N GLU A 73 -32.85 6.87 32.82
CA GLU A 73 -33.54 6.08 33.83
C GLU A 73 -33.86 4.69 33.26
N SER A 74 -33.54 3.66 34.02
CA SER A 74 -33.86 2.27 33.69
C SER A 74 -35.37 2.09 33.69
N VAL A 75 -35.99 2.14 32.52
CA VAL A 75 -37.40 1.78 32.34
C VAL A 75 -37.50 0.28 32.53
N ILE A 76 -38.11 -0.12 33.65
CA ILE A 76 -38.51 -1.49 33.92
C ILE A 76 -39.71 -1.82 33.03
N GLU A 77 -39.60 -2.97 32.39
CA GLU A 77 -40.52 -3.63 31.47
C GLU A 77 -41.91 -3.91 32.07
N THR A 78 -42.97 -3.73 31.29
CA THR A 78 -44.26 -4.40 31.51
C THR A 78 -44.65 -5.15 30.23
N PRO A 79 -44.78 -6.49 30.25
CA PRO A 79 -45.28 -7.25 29.11
C PRO A 79 -46.78 -6.99 28.88
N PRO A 80 -47.26 -7.00 27.62
CA PRO A 80 -48.66 -6.73 27.31
C PRO A 80 -49.60 -7.84 27.80
N ALA A 81 -50.80 -7.41 28.18
CA ALA A 81 -51.87 -8.22 28.75
C ALA A 81 -52.32 -9.38 27.84
N TYR A 82 -52.55 -10.53 28.47
CA TYR A 82 -53.15 -11.73 27.89
C TYR A 82 -54.58 -11.45 27.38
N VAL A 83 -54.81 -11.61 26.08
CA VAL A 83 -56.14 -11.53 25.46
C VAL A 83 -56.71 -12.96 25.37
N PRO A 84 -57.92 -13.23 25.86
CA PRO A 84 -58.55 -14.55 25.76
C PRO A 84 -58.96 -14.87 24.31
N ALA A 85 -58.63 -16.08 23.85
CA ALA A 85 -58.94 -16.57 22.51
C ALA A 85 -60.45 -16.85 22.34
N ASP A 86 -61.02 -16.34 21.25
CA ASP A 86 -62.39 -16.57 20.80
C ASP A 86 -62.52 -17.97 20.15
N PRO A 87 -63.46 -18.86 20.56
CA PRO A 87 -63.40 -20.28 20.26
C PRO A 87 -64.16 -20.68 18.99
N LEU A 88 -63.92 -20.02 17.85
CA LEU A 88 -64.54 -20.37 16.57
C LEU A 88 -63.56 -20.32 15.39
N LEU A 89 -62.50 -21.13 15.44
CA LEU A 89 -61.75 -21.48 14.24
C LEU A 89 -61.83 -23.00 13.98
N PRO A 90 -62.17 -23.43 12.75
CA PRO A 90 -62.11 -24.83 12.36
C PRO A 90 -60.66 -25.33 12.35
N VAL A 91 -60.51 -26.60 12.71
CA VAL A 91 -59.27 -27.38 12.67
C VAL A 91 -58.65 -27.28 11.28
N PHE A 92 -57.51 -26.57 11.17
CA PHE A 92 -56.63 -26.70 10.02
C PHE A 92 -55.63 -27.81 10.31
N THR A 93 -55.73 -28.84 9.48
CA THR A 93 -54.91 -30.05 9.50
C THR A 93 -53.46 -29.72 9.20
N LEU A 94 -52.57 -30.30 10.00
CA LEU A 94 -51.13 -30.29 9.84
C LEU A 94 -50.74 -31.22 8.68
N ASP A 95 -50.66 -30.68 7.46
CA ASP A 95 -49.85 -31.23 6.37
C ASP A 95 -49.58 -30.12 5.35
N ASP A 96 -48.43 -29.46 5.48
CA ASP A 96 -47.94 -28.43 4.55
C ASP A 96 -46.45 -28.68 4.32
N THR A 97 -46.16 -29.89 3.83
CA THR A 97 -44.89 -30.18 3.16
C THR A 97 -44.92 -29.43 1.83
N PRO A 98 -44.02 -28.47 1.57
CA PRO A 98 -43.99 -27.81 0.28
C PRO A 98 -43.62 -28.84 -0.80
N GLU A 99 -44.57 -29.08 -1.71
CA GLU A 99 -44.33 -29.87 -2.92
C GLU A 99 -43.18 -29.24 -3.75
N PRO A 100 -42.31 -30.06 -4.35
CA PRO A 100 -41.25 -29.58 -5.22
C PRO A 100 -41.86 -28.95 -6.48
N ILE A 101 -41.45 -27.71 -6.75
CA ILE A 101 -41.75 -26.95 -7.97
C ILE A 101 -41.37 -27.81 -9.19
N PRO A 102 -42.29 -28.08 -10.14
CA PRO A 102 -41.96 -28.74 -11.39
C PRO A 102 -40.97 -27.88 -12.18
N VAL A 103 -39.75 -28.37 -12.33
CA VAL A 103 -38.79 -27.81 -13.27
C VAL A 103 -39.26 -28.20 -14.66
N GLU A 104 -39.93 -27.29 -15.36
CA GLU A 104 -40.10 -27.39 -16.81
C GLU A 104 -38.69 -27.35 -17.44
N GLU A 105 -38.24 -28.51 -17.92
CA GLU A 105 -37.05 -28.63 -18.74
C GLU A 105 -37.23 -27.80 -20.03
N PRO A 106 -36.38 -26.79 -20.31
CA PRO A 106 -36.34 -26.22 -21.64
C PRO A 106 -35.86 -27.28 -22.63
N PRO A 107 -36.49 -27.37 -23.83
CA PRO A 107 -36.25 -28.47 -24.75
C PRO A 107 -34.79 -28.51 -25.20
N VAL A 108 -34.17 -29.69 -25.07
CA VAL A 108 -32.88 -30.02 -25.66
C VAL A 108 -33.03 -29.95 -27.18
N VAL A 109 -32.69 -28.79 -27.75
CA VAL A 109 -32.49 -28.64 -29.18
C VAL A 109 -31.18 -29.33 -29.52
N ASN A 110 -31.29 -30.55 -30.05
CA ASN A 110 -30.20 -31.21 -30.76
C ASN A 110 -29.83 -30.36 -31.98
N ILE A 111 -28.81 -29.53 -31.84
CA ILE A 111 -28.14 -28.90 -32.98
C ILE A 111 -27.11 -29.91 -33.50
N PRO A 112 -27.26 -30.46 -34.72
CA PRO A 112 -26.22 -31.26 -35.33
C PRO A 112 -25.04 -30.33 -35.68
N VAL A 113 -24.02 -30.29 -34.82
CA VAL A 113 -22.75 -29.67 -35.16
C VAL A 113 -21.99 -30.64 -36.05
N THR A 114 -22.21 -30.50 -37.35
CA THR A 114 -21.29 -30.99 -38.38
C THR A 114 -20.00 -30.17 -38.27
N VAL A 115 -19.02 -30.66 -37.51
CA VAL A 115 -17.65 -30.17 -37.63
C VAL A 115 -17.05 -30.82 -38.88
N PRO A 116 -16.64 -30.04 -39.90
CA PRO A 116 -15.93 -30.58 -41.04
C PRO A 116 -14.55 -31.05 -40.58
N VAL A 117 -14.29 -32.35 -40.77
CA VAL A 117 -12.96 -32.95 -40.74
C VAL A 117 -12.15 -32.37 -41.89
N ALA A 118 -11.04 -31.71 -41.58
CA ALA A 118 -9.95 -31.42 -42.50
C ALA A 118 -8.61 -31.81 -41.83
N PRO A 119 -7.61 -32.23 -42.63
CA PRO A 119 -6.72 -33.37 -42.37
C PRO A 119 -5.52 -33.10 -41.42
N PRO A 120 -4.82 -34.16 -40.93
CA PRO A 120 -3.74 -34.02 -39.95
C PRO A 120 -2.52 -33.32 -40.53
N SER A 121 -2.08 -32.24 -39.87
CA SER A 121 -0.75 -31.66 -40.06
C SER A 121 0.25 -32.25 -39.07
N PRO A 122 1.53 -32.33 -39.46
CA PRO A 122 2.47 -33.36 -39.03
C PRO A 122 3.10 -33.10 -37.66
N THR A 123 3.47 -34.21 -37.02
CA THR A 123 4.42 -34.36 -35.92
C THR A 123 5.53 -33.30 -35.93
N VAL A 124 5.53 -32.43 -34.91
CA VAL A 124 6.72 -31.70 -34.46
C VAL A 124 7.07 -32.21 -33.06
N ALA A 125 8.33 -32.61 -32.94
CA ALA A 125 8.98 -33.24 -31.80
C ALA A 125 8.75 -32.53 -30.44
N PRO A 126 8.89 -33.25 -29.32
CA PRO A 126 8.89 -32.63 -27.99
C PRO A 126 9.98 -31.55 -27.89
N PRO A 127 9.70 -30.37 -27.32
CA PRO A 127 10.76 -29.39 -27.06
C PRO A 127 11.78 -29.99 -26.07
N PRO A 128 13.10 -29.81 -26.30
CA PRO A 128 14.13 -30.31 -25.41
C PRO A 128 14.06 -29.64 -24.03
N PRO A 129 14.41 -30.33 -22.93
CA PRO A 129 14.51 -29.70 -21.62
C PRO A 129 15.74 -28.81 -21.64
N LYS A 130 15.56 -27.49 -21.68
CA LYS A 130 16.67 -26.55 -21.58
C LYS A 130 16.35 -25.36 -20.67
N VAL A 131 17.06 -25.43 -19.54
CA VAL A 131 17.60 -24.37 -18.69
C VAL A 131 16.59 -23.54 -17.90
N ALA A 132 16.52 -23.88 -16.61
CA ALA A 132 16.21 -22.93 -15.56
C ALA A 132 16.94 -21.61 -15.82
N PRO A 133 16.31 -20.44 -15.66
CA PRO A 133 17.03 -19.19 -15.61
C PRO A 133 18.17 -19.32 -14.57
N PRO A 134 19.41 -18.93 -14.90
CA PRO A 134 20.49 -18.99 -13.94
C PRO A 134 20.08 -18.20 -12.69
N ALA A 135 20.26 -18.85 -11.55
CA ALA A 135 20.13 -18.27 -10.22
C ALA A 135 21.24 -17.23 -9.99
N ASP A 136 21.16 -16.12 -10.72
CA ASP A 136 22.08 -14.97 -10.61
C ASP A 136 21.34 -13.62 -10.56
N ALA A 137 20.01 -13.63 -10.44
CA ALA A 137 19.21 -12.45 -10.12
C ALA A 137 18.88 -12.33 -8.62
N ALA A 138 19.65 -13.01 -7.77
CA ALA A 138 19.55 -12.88 -6.33
C ALA A 138 20.47 -11.74 -5.85
N VAL A 139 19.83 -10.62 -5.52
CA VAL A 139 20.27 -9.65 -4.49
C VAL A 139 21.34 -8.63 -4.92
N LYS A 140 20.92 -7.63 -5.70
CA LYS A 140 21.43 -6.25 -5.59
C LYS A 140 20.65 -5.45 -4.52
N ALA A 141 20.20 -6.09 -3.45
CA ALA A 141 19.39 -5.46 -2.40
C ALA A 141 20.27 -5.04 -1.21
N THR A 142 21.00 -3.94 -1.37
CA THR A 142 21.40 -3.08 -0.24
C THR A 142 21.22 -1.60 -0.57
N ASP A 143 20.37 -1.25 -1.55
CA ASP A 143 19.87 0.12 -1.65
C ASP A 143 18.89 0.32 -0.49
N SER A 144 19.32 1.11 0.50
CA SER A 144 18.42 1.54 1.58
C SER A 144 17.17 2.17 0.97
N GLU A 145 16.01 2.02 1.60
CA GLU A 145 14.75 2.56 1.09
C GLU A 145 14.86 4.05 0.69
N ALA A 146 15.58 4.84 1.49
CA ALA A 146 15.86 6.24 1.23
C ALA A 146 16.66 6.48 -0.07
N ALA A 147 17.58 5.58 -0.42
CA ALA A 147 18.35 5.67 -1.67
C ALA A 147 17.43 5.46 -2.89
N VAL A 148 16.49 4.52 -2.81
CA VAL A 148 15.49 4.27 -3.86
C VAL A 148 14.59 5.48 -4.02
N LEU A 149 14.05 6.04 -2.93
CA LEU A 149 13.18 7.21 -2.97
C LEU A 149 13.90 8.44 -3.53
N ASN A 150 15.17 8.67 -3.16
CA ASN A 150 15.96 9.79 -3.70
C ASN A 150 16.21 9.66 -5.21
N ARG A 151 16.51 8.44 -5.70
CA ARG A 151 16.69 8.18 -7.12
C ARG A 151 15.41 8.44 -7.90
N ILE A 152 14.27 7.98 -7.38
CA ILE A 152 12.94 8.23 -7.97
C ILE A 152 12.64 9.73 -7.98
N ALA A 153 12.87 10.43 -6.86
CA ALA A 153 12.64 11.86 -6.76
C ALA A 153 13.46 12.68 -7.77
N SER A 154 14.70 12.25 -8.06
CA SER A 154 15.55 12.92 -9.06
C SER A 154 14.99 12.86 -10.48
N ARG A 155 14.10 11.90 -10.77
CA ARG A 155 13.43 11.70 -12.06
C ARG A 155 12.02 12.33 -12.11
N ALA A 156 11.60 13.04 -11.06
CA ALA A 156 10.27 13.65 -11.01
C ALA A 156 9.99 14.59 -12.19
N SER A 157 11.01 15.31 -12.69
CA SER A 157 10.88 16.23 -13.83
C SER A 157 10.52 15.56 -15.16
N GLU A 158 10.63 14.23 -15.27
CA GLU A 158 10.24 13.48 -16.48
C GLU A 158 8.72 13.32 -16.63
N ILE A 159 7.96 13.55 -15.55
CA ILE A 159 6.51 13.44 -15.50
C ILE A 159 5.85 14.73 -15.98
N ASN A 160 4.81 14.61 -16.82
CA ASN A 160 4.07 15.75 -17.36
C ASN A 160 2.99 16.26 -16.37
N PHE A 161 3.40 17.06 -15.39
CA PHE A 161 2.49 17.67 -14.39
C PHE A 161 1.52 18.72 -14.95
N ASP A 162 1.78 19.28 -16.12
CA ASP A 162 0.83 20.20 -16.77
C ASP A 162 -0.46 19.47 -17.16
N ARG A 163 -0.33 18.18 -17.50
CA ARG A 163 -1.44 17.33 -17.94
C ARG A 163 -2.11 16.59 -16.78
N ILE A 164 -1.34 15.92 -15.92
CA ILE A 164 -1.91 15.15 -14.79
C ILE A 164 -2.41 16.07 -13.66
N GLY A 165 -1.91 17.30 -13.61
CA GLY A 165 -2.18 18.28 -12.58
C GLY A 165 -1.11 18.32 -11.49
N ARG A 166 -1.05 19.44 -10.79
CA ARG A 166 -0.18 19.66 -9.63
C ARG A 166 -0.99 19.54 -8.34
N ALA A 167 -0.33 19.05 -7.30
CA ALA A 167 -0.86 18.98 -5.95
C ALA A 167 0.30 19.14 -4.96
N MET A 168 0.01 19.67 -3.78
CA MET A 168 0.99 19.74 -2.69
C MET A 168 0.84 18.54 -1.75
N ALA A 169 1.90 18.23 -0.99
CA ALA A 169 1.86 17.17 0.01
C ALA A 169 0.78 17.38 1.10
N SER A 170 0.36 18.63 1.34
CA SER A 170 -0.75 18.96 2.25
C SER A 170 -2.12 18.53 1.73
N GLU A 171 -2.24 18.30 0.42
CA GLU A 171 -3.48 17.87 -0.25
C GLU A 171 -3.46 16.36 -0.54
N ALA A 172 -2.47 15.63 -0.01
CA ALA A 172 -2.29 14.22 -0.32
C ALA A 172 -3.51 13.38 0.05
N ASP A 173 -3.93 12.57 -0.90
CA ASP A 173 -4.91 11.52 -0.72
C ASP A 173 -4.22 10.24 -0.20
N ASP A 174 -4.99 9.31 0.37
CA ASP A 174 -4.46 7.99 0.71
C ASP A 174 -4.46 7.11 -0.55
N LEU A 175 -3.32 7.06 -1.26
CA LEU A 175 -3.25 6.31 -2.52
C LEU A 175 -3.32 4.80 -2.31
N LYS A 176 -3.16 4.29 -1.07
CA LYS A 176 -3.26 2.86 -0.77
C LYS A 176 -4.71 2.34 -0.87
N ASP A 177 -5.70 3.24 -0.96
CA ASP A 177 -7.08 2.86 -1.27
C ASP A 177 -7.20 2.21 -2.66
N ILE A 178 -6.27 2.51 -3.58
CA ILE A 178 -6.20 1.89 -4.91
C ILE A 178 -5.57 0.50 -4.79
N VAL A 179 -6.27 -0.53 -5.28
CA VAL A 179 -5.78 -1.90 -5.25
C VAL A 179 -4.45 -2.02 -6.03
N GLY A 180 -3.44 -2.58 -5.37
CA GLY A 180 -2.09 -2.73 -5.92
C GLY A 180 -1.11 -1.64 -5.50
N ILE A 181 -1.58 -0.55 -4.87
CA ILE A 181 -0.72 0.45 -4.24
C ILE A 181 -0.48 0.09 -2.77
N GLY A 182 0.72 -0.40 -2.47
CA GLY A 182 1.17 -0.61 -1.10
C GLY A 182 1.82 0.63 -0.49
N PRO A 183 2.09 0.64 0.84
CA PRO A 183 2.68 1.80 1.52
C PRO A 183 4.01 2.26 0.94
N PHE A 184 4.83 1.33 0.42
CA PHE A 184 6.09 1.70 -0.22
C PHE A 184 5.89 2.31 -1.60
N LEU A 185 4.89 1.83 -2.36
CA LEU A 185 4.61 2.33 -3.70
C LEU A 185 3.99 3.73 -3.64
N GLU A 186 3.12 3.98 -2.66
CA GLU A 186 2.64 5.32 -2.32
C GLU A 186 3.81 6.28 -2.06
N ARG A 187 4.79 5.88 -1.23
CA ARG A 187 5.99 6.71 -0.98
C ARG A 187 6.79 7.00 -2.25
N LYS A 188 6.89 6.05 -3.17
CA LYS A 188 7.53 6.26 -4.48
C LYS A 188 6.77 7.30 -5.31
N LEU A 189 5.44 7.19 -5.39
CA LEU A 189 4.58 8.16 -6.09
C LEU A 189 4.66 9.56 -5.47
N HIS A 190 4.65 9.64 -4.14
CA HIS A 190 4.81 10.90 -3.41
C HIS A 190 6.19 11.52 -3.67
N SER A 191 7.24 10.70 -3.77
CA SER A 191 8.58 11.16 -4.13
C SER A 191 8.65 11.75 -5.55
N LEU A 192 7.76 11.32 -6.46
CA LEU A 192 7.59 11.94 -7.77
C LEU A 192 6.77 13.22 -7.74
N GLY A 193 6.03 13.52 -6.67
CA GLY A 193 5.10 14.65 -6.63
C GLY A 193 3.67 14.29 -7.05
N ILE A 194 3.35 13.00 -7.11
CA ILE A 194 1.98 12.50 -7.32
C ILE A 194 1.41 12.21 -5.94
N TYR A 195 0.42 13.00 -5.52
CA TYR A 195 -0.15 12.95 -4.16
C TYR A 195 -1.64 12.66 -4.14
N THR A 196 -2.35 12.87 -5.24
CA THR A 196 -3.83 12.86 -5.25
C THR A 196 -4.41 11.82 -6.20
N PHE A 197 -5.61 11.35 -5.88
CA PHE A 197 -6.41 10.50 -6.78
C PHE A 197 -6.69 11.19 -8.12
N ARG A 198 -6.80 12.52 -8.12
CA ARG A 198 -6.99 13.30 -9.35
C ARG A 198 -5.83 13.08 -10.34
N GLN A 199 -4.60 13.15 -9.84
CA GLN A 199 -3.40 12.99 -10.68
C GLN A 199 -3.33 11.59 -11.28
N VAL A 200 -3.52 10.55 -10.46
CA VAL A 200 -3.51 9.15 -10.90
C VAL A 200 -4.66 8.87 -11.88
N GLY A 201 -5.86 9.38 -11.59
CA GLY A 201 -7.03 9.27 -12.45
C GLY A 201 -6.88 9.97 -13.81
N ASN A 202 -5.91 10.89 -13.93
CA ASN A 202 -5.62 11.57 -15.18
C ASN A 202 -4.54 10.87 -16.00
N PHE A 203 -3.91 9.77 -15.56
CA PHE A 203 -2.84 9.12 -16.34
C PHE A 203 -3.32 8.66 -17.73
N THR A 204 -2.50 8.93 -18.75
CA THR A 204 -2.60 8.32 -20.07
C THR A 204 -1.66 7.12 -20.14
N LYS A 205 -1.72 6.36 -21.22
CA LYS A 205 -0.83 5.23 -21.44
C LYS A 205 0.65 5.64 -21.35
N GLU A 206 1.02 6.77 -21.94
CA GLU A 206 2.38 7.28 -21.92
C GLU A 206 2.85 7.64 -20.50
N ASP A 207 1.96 8.21 -19.68
CA ASP A 207 2.30 8.53 -18.29
C ASP A 207 2.33 7.28 -17.42
N ILE A 208 1.49 6.28 -17.69
CA ILE A 208 1.57 4.96 -17.03
C ILE A 208 2.92 4.32 -17.31
N ASP A 209 3.35 4.28 -18.57
CA ASP A 209 4.62 3.68 -18.98
C ASP A 209 5.82 4.38 -18.30
N LYS A 210 5.84 5.72 -18.33
CA LYS A 210 6.88 6.52 -17.66
C LYS A 210 6.88 6.34 -16.15
N VAL A 211 5.72 6.45 -15.51
CA VAL A 211 5.60 6.28 -14.06
C VAL A 211 6.05 4.88 -13.67
N ASN A 212 5.62 3.84 -14.40
CA ASN A 212 6.02 2.46 -14.15
C ASN A 212 7.54 2.26 -14.25
N GLU A 213 8.18 2.84 -15.26
CA GLU A 213 9.64 2.83 -15.43
C GLU A 213 10.33 3.50 -14.24
N ILE A 214 9.90 4.72 -13.90
CA ILE A 214 10.58 5.53 -12.88
C ILE A 214 10.41 4.92 -11.48
N ILE A 215 9.22 4.42 -11.14
CA ILE A 215 8.99 3.81 -9.82
C ILE A 215 9.56 2.37 -9.72
N GLU A 216 10.23 1.87 -10.76
CA GLU A 216 10.82 0.54 -10.82
C GLU A 216 9.79 -0.56 -10.47
N PHE A 217 8.59 -0.46 -11.04
CA PHE A 217 7.50 -1.42 -10.79
C PHE A 217 7.32 -2.39 -11.96
N PHE A 218 6.66 -3.51 -11.68
CA PHE A 218 6.44 -4.54 -12.68
C PHE A 218 5.56 -3.98 -13.81
N PRO A 219 6.03 -4.05 -15.07
CA PRO A 219 5.30 -3.49 -16.20
C PRO A 219 3.90 -4.09 -16.33
N GLY A 220 2.96 -3.27 -16.76
CA GLY A 220 1.56 -3.65 -16.98
C GLY A 220 0.71 -3.79 -15.71
N ARG A 221 1.28 -3.66 -14.50
CA ARG A 221 0.49 -3.78 -13.26
C ARG A 221 -0.49 -2.62 -13.08
N ILE A 222 -0.08 -1.40 -13.40
CA ILE A 222 -0.94 -0.20 -13.28
C ILE A 222 -2.21 -0.35 -14.14
N GLU A 223 -2.09 -0.92 -15.35
CA GLU A 223 -3.22 -1.19 -16.24
C GLU A 223 -4.03 -2.41 -15.77
N ARG A 224 -3.38 -3.54 -15.46
CA ARG A 224 -4.05 -4.77 -15.01
C ARG A 224 -4.87 -4.56 -13.73
N ASP A 225 -4.33 -3.76 -12.81
CA ASP A 225 -4.99 -3.39 -11.55
C ASP A 225 -5.89 -2.16 -11.72
N ASN A 226 -6.11 -1.64 -12.94
CA ASN A 226 -7.05 -0.55 -13.24
C ASN A 226 -6.90 0.69 -12.35
N TRP A 227 -5.67 1.12 -12.07
CA TRP A 227 -5.43 2.23 -11.13
C TRP A 227 -6.15 3.52 -11.52
N VAL A 228 -6.17 3.84 -12.82
CA VAL A 228 -6.76 5.07 -13.34
C VAL A 228 -8.27 5.12 -13.07
N GLU A 229 -8.97 4.03 -13.31
CA GLU A 229 -10.42 3.95 -13.09
C GLU A 229 -10.77 4.00 -11.59
N GLN A 230 -10.03 3.25 -10.76
CA GLN A 230 -10.19 3.30 -9.31
C GLN A 230 -9.94 4.70 -8.76
N ALA A 231 -8.86 5.36 -9.20
CA ALA A 231 -8.52 6.71 -8.78
C ALA A 231 -9.60 7.73 -9.16
N LYS A 232 -10.20 7.62 -10.35
CA LYS A 232 -11.36 8.45 -10.72
C LYS A 232 -12.53 8.23 -9.78
N ASN A 233 -12.86 6.97 -9.46
CA ASN A 233 -13.95 6.66 -8.54
C ASN A 233 -13.71 7.22 -7.13
N PHE A 234 -12.48 7.09 -6.59
CA PHE A 234 -12.11 7.68 -5.31
C PHE A 234 -12.14 9.20 -5.34
N ASN A 235 -11.69 9.81 -6.44
CA ASN A 235 -11.76 11.25 -6.63
C ASN A 235 -13.22 11.74 -6.61
N GLU A 236 -14.11 11.09 -7.35
CA GLU A 236 -15.54 11.43 -7.38
C GLU A 236 -16.21 11.24 -6.01
N ARG A 237 -15.89 10.17 -5.28
CA ARG A 237 -16.42 9.97 -3.92
C ARG A 237 -15.97 11.06 -2.95
N LYS A 238 -14.72 11.50 -3.07
CA LYS A 238 -14.12 12.49 -2.16
C LYS A 238 -14.48 13.93 -2.53
N TYR A 239 -14.55 14.26 -3.82
CA TYR A 239 -14.67 15.63 -4.33
C TYR A 239 -15.95 15.88 -5.14
N GLY A 240 -16.66 14.84 -5.59
CA GLY A 240 -17.79 14.91 -6.51
C GLY A 240 -19.15 15.28 -5.92
N LYS A 241 -19.25 15.52 -4.60
CA LYS A 241 -20.47 16.08 -3.99
C LYS A 241 -20.29 17.56 -3.62
N LYS A 242 -20.39 18.41 -4.63
CA LYS A 242 -20.87 19.80 -4.51
C LYS A 242 -21.81 20.07 -5.70
N SER A 243 -23.03 19.55 -5.62
CA SER A 243 -24.19 20.08 -6.36
C SER A 243 -25.05 20.86 -5.39
#